data_AF-A0A2V9MY79-F1
#
_entry.id   AF-A0A2V9MY79-F1
#
_cell.length_a   1.000
_cell.length_b   1.000
_cell.length_c   1.000
_cell.angle_alpha   90.00
_cell.angle_beta   90.00
_cell.angle_gamma   90.00
#
_symmetry.space_group_name_H-M   'P 1'
#
loop_
_entity.id
_entity.type
_entity.pdbx_description
1 polymer ?
#
loop_
_entity_poly.entity_id
_entity_poly.type
_entity_poly.pdbx_seq_one_letter_code
_entity_poly.pdbx_strand_id
1 'polypeptide(L)'
;MFSQAMDFSKNERTVNGEPSLLASAFVCASFVGGCTLSALLFLPFFWSWKKLGIALLAGAVCTLTLARGWVGLGHYQVLLRECFGAGWIMVGIQLTLAISTGAAIFILGASELREWRKSDSLFLGLWVLGTFIFAGFVNWSVNGRSVILLIPAVGILLARRLDKLSDKTPGIQRKIVLALALSGVVSLWVTKADSDWANSARQASEIIQQQTNKEIHPVWFEGHWGFQYYMQLWGARPVDFLRSETSEGDVLIVPGSNAMAYPLPSSQFVASSGLLRIKLAQPVSTMRWRRGAGFYSSFYGFLPFVFASPETEQYYVLRLASHWNAHITRTAQN
;
A
#
# COMPACT_ATOMS: atom_id res chain seq x y z
N MET A 1 -7.82 5.71 -24.43
CA MET A 1 -7.31 5.77 -23.04
C MET A 1 -8.34 5.28 -22.01
N PHE A 2 -9.56 5.83 -21.96
CA PHE A 2 -10.58 5.35 -21.00
C PHE A 2 -10.99 3.88 -21.18
N SER A 3 -11.16 3.40 -22.42
CA SER A 3 -11.47 1.99 -22.71
C SER A 3 -10.37 1.04 -22.20
N GLN A 4 -9.11 1.32 -22.53
CA GLN A 4 -7.97 0.52 -22.07
C GLN A 4 -7.82 0.47 -20.55
N ALA A 5 -8.10 1.56 -19.84
CA ALA A 5 -8.08 1.58 -18.37
C ALA A 5 -9.23 0.75 -17.77
N MET A 6 -10.43 0.81 -18.37
CA MET A 6 -11.56 -0.02 -17.94
C MET A 6 -11.32 -1.50 -18.24
N ASP A 7 -10.74 -1.83 -19.39
CA ASP A 7 -10.41 -3.19 -19.79
C ASP A 7 -9.32 -3.77 -18.89
N PHE A 8 -8.29 -2.98 -18.56
CA PHE A 8 -7.28 -3.35 -17.57
C PHE A 8 -7.89 -3.58 -16.19
N SER A 9 -8.72 -2.65 -15.70
CA SER A 9 -9.40 -2.81 -14.41
C SER A 9 -10.31 -4.02 -14.37
N LYS A 10 -11.02 -4.33 -15.47
CA LYS A 10 -11.84 -5.54 -15.56
C LYS A 10 -10.94 -6.77 -15.54
N ASN A 11 -9.92 -6.82 -16.38
CA ASN A 11 -9.03 -7.97 -16.48
C ASN A 11 -8.32 -8.29 -15.15
N GLU A 12 -7.80 -7.27 -14.45
CA GLU A 12 -7.20 -7.43 -13.12
C GLU A 12 -8.19 -7.97 -12.09
N ARG A 13 -9.46 -7.53 -12.16
CA ARG A 13 -10.53 -8.03 -11.29
C ARG A 13 -10.92 -9.46 -11.62
N THR A 14 -10.95 -9.85 -12.90
CA THR A 14 -11.24 -11.23 -13.32
C THR A 14 -10.12 -12.19 -12.93
N VAL A 15 -8.86 -11.79 -13.13
CA VAL A 15 -7.68 -12.64 -12.90
C VAL A 15 -7.42 -12.83 -11.41
N ASN A 16 -7.48 -11.75 -10.62
CA ASN A 16 -7.13 -11.82 -9.20
C ASN A 16 -8.36 -12.09 -8.30
N GLY A 17 -9.58 -11.98 -8.83
CA GLY A 17 -10.83 -12.17 -8.10
C GLY A 17 -11.37 -10.90 -7.47
N GLU A 18 -12.68 -10.68 -7.60
CA GLU A 18 -13.35 -9.50 -7.06
C GLU A 18 -13.63 -9.64 -5.55
N PRO A 19 -13.23 -8.67 -4.73
CA PRO A 19 -13.62 -8.62 -3.33
C PRO A 19 -15.10 -8.23 -3.24
N SER A 20 -15.76 -8.73 -2.20
CA SER A 20 -17.10 -8.30 -1.82
C SER A 20 -17.14 -6.79 -1.52
N LEU A 21 -18.30 -6.17 -1.68
CA LEU A 21 -18.51 -4.76 -1.34
C LEU A 21 -18.10 -4.43 0.09
N LEU A 22 -18.33 -5.34 1.04
CA LEU A 22 -17.94 -5.18 2.44
C LEU A 22 -16.41 -5.18 2.61
N ALA A 23 -15.71 -6.11 1.96
CA ALA A 23 -14.25 -6.14 2.00
C ALA A 23 -13.66 -4.84 1.43
N SER A 24 -14.16 -4.38 0.26
CA SER A 24 -13.76 -3.10 -0.34
C SER A 24 -14.03 -1.91 0.58
N ALA A 25 -15.17 -1.89 1.26
CA ALA A 25 -15.50 -0.83 2.22
C ALA A 25 -14.52 -0.82 3.41
N PHE A 26 -14.17 -1.98 3.96
CA PHE A 26 -13.24 -2.06 5.09
C PHE A 26 -11.83 -1.66 4.69
N VAL A 27 -11.35 -2.06 3.50
CA VAL A 27 -10.04 -1.65 2.98
C VAL A 27 -10.02 -0.16 2.63
N CYS A 28 -11.11 0.38 2.06
CA CYS A 28 -11.21 1.82 1.85
C CYS A 28 -11.14 2.58 3.19
N ALA A 29 -11.88 2.12 4.20
CA ALA A 29 -11.85 2.70 5.53
C ALA A 29 -10.47 2.64 6.18
N SER A 30 -9.74 1.52 6.08
CA SER A 30 -8.39 1.42 6.63
C SER A 30 -7.39 2.37 5.93
N PHE A 31 -7.48 2.53 4.61
CA PHE A 31 -6.64 3.48 3.88
C PHE A 31 -6.97 4.93 4.24
N VAL A 32 -8.26 5.30 4.29
CA VAL A 32 -8.68 6.62 4.73
C VAL A 32 -8.17 6.89 6.14
N GLY A 33 -8.46 5.99 7.09
CA GLY A 33 -8.07 6.16 8.48
C GLY A 33 -6.55 6.22 8.69
N GLY A 34 -5.79 5.36 8.02
CA GLY A 34 -4.32 5.36 8.09
C GLY A 34 -3.69 6.63 7.51
N CYS A 35 -4.25 7.17 6.42
CA CYS A 35 -3.80 8.43 5.82
C CYS A 35 -4.23 9.67 6.62
N THR A 36 -5.18 9.54 7.55
CA THR A 36 -5.72 10.64 8.37
C THR A 36 -5.40 10.46 9.86
N LEU A 37 -4.13 10.19 10.18
CA LEU A 37 -3.69 9.97 11.57
C LEU A 37 -4.05 11.14 12.51
N SER A 38 -4.00 12.37 12.01
CA SER A 38 -4.44 13.56 12.77
C SER A 38 -5.89 13.43 13.24
N ALA A 39 -6.78 12.86 12.43
CA ALA A 39 -8.17 12.63 12.81
C ALA A 39 -8.27 11.69 14.01
N LEU A 40 -7.49 10.59 14.04
CA LEU A 40 -7.46 9.65 15.17
C LEU A 40 -7.12 10.36 16.49
N LEU A 41 -6.14 11.27 16.46
CA LEU A 41 -5.74 12.04 17.65
C LEU A 41 -6.79 13.07 18.07
N PHE A 42 -7.62 13.56 17.14
CA PHE A 42 -8.67 14.53 17.43
C PHE A 42 -10.02 13.91 17.82
N LEU A 43 -10.31 12.66 17.45
CA LEU A 43 -11.57 11.98 17.77
C LEU A 43 -11.99 12.07 19.25
N PRO A 44 -11.08 11.93 20.24
CA PRO A 44 -11.42 12.06 21.65
C PRO A 44 -11.94 13.44 22.07
N PHE A 45 -11.68 14.50 21.31
CA PHE A 45 -12.21 15.84 21.59
C PHE A 45 -13.67 15.98 21.17
N PHE A 46 -14.10 15.23 20.15
CA PHE A 46 -15.44 15.37 19.58
C PHE A 46 -16.43 14.34 20.10
N TRP A 47 -15.94 13.14 20.44
CA TRP A 47 -16.78 11.98 20.75
C TRP A 47 -16.57 11.51 22.18
N SER A 48 -17.64 11.07 22.84
CA SER A 48 -17.53 10.49 24.19
C SER A 48 -16.79 9.15 24.14
N TRP A 49 -16.11 8.80 25.24
CA TRP A 49 -15.39 7.51 25.38
C TRP A 49 -16.27 6.29 25.06
N LYS A 50 -17.57 6.35 25.35
CA LYS A 50 -18.54 5.31 24.96
C LYS A 50 -18.62 5.14 23.43
N LYS A 51 -18.74 6.24 22.68
CA LYS A 51 -18.80 6.22 21.20
C LYS A 51 -17.47 5.75 20.60
N LEU A 52 -16.35 6.15 21.18
CA LEU A 52 -15.03 5.67 20.78
C LEU A 52 -14.89 4.16 21.01
N GLY A 53 -15.33 3.66 22.18
CA GLY A 53 -15.34 2.24 22.49
C GLY A 53 -16.20 1.43 21.50
N ILE A 54 -17.37 1.93 21.13
CA ILE A 54 -18.23 1.31 20.10
C ILE A 54 -17.53 1.31 18.73
N ALA A 55 -16.93 2.43 18.33
CA ALA A 55 -16.22 2.52 17.05
C ALA A 55 -15.00 1.57 17.00
N LEU A 56 -14.27 1.42 18.10
CA LEU A 56 -13.17 0.47 18.24
C LEU A 56 -13.66 -0.97 18.19
N LEU A 57 -14.74 -1.30 18.91
CA LEU A 57 -15.34 -2.63 18.87
C LEU A 57 -15.82 -2.99 17.45
N ALA A 58 -16.49 -2.06 16.77
CA ALA A 58 -16.91 -2.26 15.38
C ALA A 58 -15.71 -2.49 14.45
N GLY A 59 -14.66 -1.67 14.57
CA GLY A 59 -13.42 -1.86 13.81
C GLY A 59 -12.72 -3.18 14.09
N ALA A 60 -12.75 -3.65 15.34
CA ALA A 60 -12.19 -4.94 15.74
C ALA A 60 -12.99 -6.11 15.13
N VAL A 61 -14.32 -6.00 15.10
CA VAL A 61 -15.18 -6.98 14.43
C VAL A 61 -14.90 -7.00 12.92
N CYS A 62 -14.79 -5.84 12.25
CA CYS A 62 -14.42 -5.76 10.83
C CYS A 62 -13.03 -6.36 10.55
N THR A 63 -12.06 -6.09 11.44
CA THR A 63 -10.72 -6.67 11.37
C THR A 63 -10.78 -8.18 11.50
N LEU A 64 -11.59 -8.70 12.43
CA LEU A 64 -11.76 -10.14 12.64
C LEU A 64 -12.45 -10.82 11.45
N THR A 65 -13.45 -10.18 10.83
CA THR A 65 -14.15 -10.75 9.67
C THR A 65 -13.25 -10.82 8.44
N LEU A 66 -12.43 -9.78 8.21
CA LEU A 66 -11.35 -9.83 7.21
C LEU A 66 -10.37 -10.96 7.53
N ALA A 67 -9.96 -11.05 8.79
CA ALA A 67 -8.95 -12.00 9.22
C ALA A 67 -9.36 -13.46 9.09
N ARG A 68 -10.64 -13.74 9.31
CA ARG A 68 -11.21 -15.08 9.19
C ARG A 68 -11.71 -15.38 7.78
N GLY A 69 -11.61 -14.43 6.85
CA GLY A 69 -12.14 -14.57 5.50
C GLY A 69 -13.65 -14.79 5.46
N TRP A 70 -14.38 -14.25 6.45
CA TRP A 70 -15.85 -14.34 6.50
C TRP A 70 -16.54 -13.42 5.51
N VAL A 71 -15.79 -12.50 4.91
CA VAL A 71 -16.22 -11.68 3.77
C VAL A 71 -15.55 -12.18 2.50
N GLY A 72 -16.18 -12.02 1.34
CA GLY A 72 -15.56 -12.39 0.07
C GLY A 72 -14.32 -11.53 -0.16
N LEU A 73 -13.13 -12.14 -0.05
CA LEU A 73 -11.85 -11.43 -0.10
C LEU A 73 -11.35 -11.24 -1.54
N GLY A 74 -11.73 -12.12 -2.47
CA GLY A 74 -11.17 -12.10 -3.83
C GLY A 74 -9.63 -12.11 -3.77
N HIS A 75 -9.00 -11.17 -4.48
CA HIS A 75 -7.54 -11.02 -4.54
C HIS A 75 -6.86 -10.80 -3.18
N TYR A 76 -7.60 -10.36 -2.17
CA TYR A 76 -7.07 -10.18 -0.81
C TYR A 76 -6.74 -11.49 -0.09
N GLN A 77 -7.25 -12.64 -0.56
CA GLN A 77 -7.13 -13.92 0.15
C GLN A 77 -5.67 -14.38 0.32
N VAL A 78 -4.85 -14.17 -0.71
CA VAL A 78 -3.40 -14.52 -0.68
C VAL A 78 -2.65 -13.63 0.31
N LEU A 79 -2.91 -12.32 0.29
CA LEU A 79 -2.28 -11.36 1.21
C LEU A 79 -2.56 -11.73 2.66
N LEU A 80 -3.81 -12.04 2.97
CA LEU A 80 -4.22 -12.39 4.32
C LEU A 80 -3.43 -13.59 4.82
N ARG A 81 -3.43 -14.71 4.07
CA ARG A 81 -2.73 -15.93 4.47
C ARG A 81 -1.27 -15.70 4.86
N GLU A 82 -0.57 -14.85 4.11
CA GLU A 82 0.84 -14.53 4.34
C GLU A 82 1.05 -13.55 5.50
N CYS A 83 0.20 -12.52 5.61
CA CYS A 83 0.21 -11.59 6.74
C CYS A 83 -0.04 -12.29 8.08
N PHE A 84 -0.92 -13.31 8.09
CA PHE A 84 -1.26 -14.07 9.29
C PHE A 84 -0.09 -14.90 9.84
N GLY A 85 0.84 -15.34 8.98
CA GLY A 85 2.00 -16.13 9.40
C GLY A 85 3.11 -15.34 10.09
N ALA A 86 3.21 -14.02 9.87
CA ALA A 86 4.39 -13.23 10.22
C ALA A 86 4.25 -12.32 11.47
N GLY A 87 3.05 -12.15 12.03
CA GLY A 87 2.84 -11.30 13.21
C GLY A 87 1.50 -10.56 13.24
N TRP A 88 0.39 -11.30 13.24
CA TRP A 88 -0.96 -10.74 13.10
C TRP A 88 -1.36 -9.71 14.17
N ILE A 89 -0.94 -9.86 15.43
CA ILE A 89 -1.48 -9.03 16.53
C ILE A 89 -1.24 -7.53 16.27
N MET A 90 -0.01 -7.16 15.91
CA MET A 90 0.33 -5.75 15.69
C MET A 90 -0.32 -5.18 14.43
N VAL A 91 -0.41 -5.99 13.36
CA VAL A 91 -1.11 -5.63 12.12
C VAL A 91 -2.61 -5.48 12.37
N GLY A 92 -3.21 -6.38 13.13
CA GLY A 92 -4.63 -6.36 13.48
C GLY A 92 -5.01 -5.17 14.37
N ILE A 93 -4.15 -4.77 15.31
CA ILE A 93 -4.36 -3.55 16.10
C ILE A 93 -4.33 -2.32 15.19
N GLN A 94 -3.32 -2.20 14.32
CA GLN A 94 -3.22 -1.09 13.37
C GLN A 94 -4.42 -1.06 12.41
N LEU A 95 -4.84 -2.22 11.89
CA LEU A 95 -6.00 -2.36 11.02
C LEU A 95 -7.30 -1.94 11.73
N THR A 96 -7.47 -2.34 12.99
CA THR A 96 -8.62 -1.93 13.82
C THR A 96 -8.68 -0.42 13.97
N LEU A 97 -7.57 0.20 14.38
CA LEU A 97 -7.49 1.65 14.55
C LEU A 97 -7.75 2.39 13.24
N ALA A 98 -7.17 1.89 12.13
CA ALA A 98 -7.34 2.47 10.82
C ALA A 98 -8.80 2.39 10.34
N ILE A 99 -9.43 1.21 10.40
CA ILE A 99 -10.85 1.02 10.03
C ILE A 99 -11.76 1.91 10.88
N SER A 100 -11.56 1.92 12.21
CA SER A 100 -12.36 2.75 13.11
C SER A 100 -12.23 4.24 12.79
N THR A 101 -11.02 4.72 12.49
CA THR A 101 -10.76 6.12 12.12
C THR A 101 -11.41 6.46 10.78
N GLY A 102 -11.23 5.61 9.76
CA GLY A 102 -11.83 5.82 8.45
C GLY A 102 -13.36 5.79 8.48
N ALA A 103 -13.95 4.88 9.25
CA ALA A 103 -15.39 4.83 9.48
C ALA A 103 -15.87 6.11 10.19
N ALA A 104 -15.15 6.62 11.18
CA ALA A 104 -15.49 7.86 11.86
C ALA A 104 -15.46 9.07 10.90
N ILE A 105 -14.50 9.11 9.97
CA ILE A 105 -14.43 10.15 8.93
C ILE A 105 -15.57 10.03 7.93
N PHE A 106 -15.89 8.81 7.50
CA PHE A 106 -17.04 8.56 6.63
C PHE A 106 -18.34 9.04 7.29
N ILE A 107 -18.54 8.69 8.57
CA ILE A 107 -19.69 9.14 9.36
C ILE A 107 -19.69 10.67 9.52
N LEU A 108 -18.53 11.28 9.72
CA LEU A 108 -18.40 12.74 9.82
C LEU A 108 -18.86 13.40 8.50
N GLY A 109 -18.37 12.96 7.35
CA GLY A 109 -18.82 13.45 6.03
C GLY A 109 -20.30 13.20 5.78
N ALA A 110 -20.80 11.99 6.10
CA ALA A 110 -22.22 11.67 5.97
C ALA A 110 -23.11 12.52 6.88
N SER A 111 -22.61 12.93 8.05
CA SER A 111 -23.36 13.79 8.96
C SER A 111 -23.60 15.20 8.40
N GLU A 112 -22.70 15.70 7.56
CA GLU A 112 -22.84 17.00 6.90
C GLU A 112 -23.96 17.00 5.85
N LEU A 113 -24.27 15.84 5.24
CA LEU A 113 -25.41 15.72 4.34
C LEU A 113 -26.76 15.93 5.04
N ARG A 114 -26.83 15.82 6.37
CA ARG A 114 -28.07 16.15 7.12
C ARG A 114 -28.35 17.65 7.09
N GLU A 115 -27.32 18.47 6.95
CA GLU A 115 -27.41 19.92 6.78
C GLU A 115 -27.44 20.31 5.30
N TRP A 116 -28.01 19.48 4.42
CA TRP A 116 -28.02 19.66 2.95
C TRP A 116 -28.53 21.02 2.46
N ARG A 117 -29.30 21.74 3.27
CA ARG A 117 -29.77 23.10 2.97
C ARG A 117 -28.65 24.15 3.02
N LYS A 118 -27.50 23.84 3.63
CA LYS A 118 -26.29 24.68 3.62
C LYS A 118 -25.36 24.18 2.53
N SER A 119 -25.04 25.03 1.57
CA SER A 119 -24.15 24.74 0.44
C SER A 119 -22.83 24.13 0.89
N ASP A 120 -22.23 24.70 1.93
CA ASP A 120 -20.92 24.28 2.44
C ASP A 120 -20.92 22.87 3.00
N SER A 121 -21.93 22.51 3.80
CA SER A 121 -22.04 21.18 4.40
C SER A 121 -22.40 20.14 3.35
N LEU A 122 -23.27 20.48 2.41
CA LEU A 122 -23.55 19.61 1.26
C LEU A 122 -22.28 19.34 0.44
N PHE A 123 -21.52 20.39 0.12
CA PHE A 123 -20.28 20.28 -0.65
C PHE A 123 -19.24 19.40 0.06
N LEU A 124 -18.98 19.65 1.35
CA LEU A 124 -18.00 18.86 2.12
C LEU A 124 -18.45 17.40 2.29
N GLY A 125 -19.75 17.15 2.53
CA GLY A 125 -20.29 15.80 2.63
C GLY A 125 -20.17 15.03 1.32
N LEU A 126 -20.53 15.66 0.19
CA LEU A 126 -20.38 15.06 -1.15
C LEU A 126 -18.91 14.85 -1.53
N TRP A 127 -18.00 15.74 -1.13
CA TRP A 127 -16.58 15.57 -1.37
C TRP A 127 -16.04 14.33 -0.65
N VAL A 128 -16.26 14.23 0.67
CA VAL A 128 -15.78 13.08 1.47
C VAL A 128 -16.38 11.78 0.95
N LEU A 129 -17.71 11.72 0.74
CA LEU A 129 -18.37 10.51 0.29
C LEU A 129 -18.01 10.15 -1.15
N GLY A 130 -17.93 11.13 -2.04
CA GLY A 130 -17.56 10.94 -3.44
C GLY A 130 -16.16 10.37 -3.57
N THR A 131 -15.18 10.92 -2.85
CA THR A 131 -13.80 10.38 -2.85
C THR A 131 -13.73 9.00 -2.21
N PHE A 132 -14.47 8.74 -1.12
CA PHE A 132 -14.54 7.42 -0.50
C PHE A 132 -15.12 6.37 -1.46
N ILE A 133 -16.22 6.70 -2.13
CA ILE A 133 -16.87 5.82 -3.10
C ILE A 133 -15.93 5.56 -4.29
N PHE A 134 -15.30 6.63 -4.80
CA PHE A 134 -14.35 6.51 -5.89
C PHE A 134 -13.17 5.61 -5.51
N ALA A 135 -12.51 5.87 -4.38
CA ALA A 135 -11.34 5.11 -3.95
C ALA A 135 -11.65 3.65 -3.65
N GLY A 136 -12.82 3.36 -3.03
CA GLY A 136 -13.19 2.02 -2.58
C GLY A 136 -13.85 1.13 -3.64
N PHE A 137 -14.58 1.71 -4.60
CA PHE A 137 -15.47 0.92 -5.48
C PHE A 137 -15.25 1.19 -6.97
N VAL A 138 -14.92 2.42 -7.34
CA VAL A 138 -14.73 2.80 -8.75
C VAL A 138 -13.31 2.54 -9.20
N ASN A 139 -12.32 2.91 -8.37
CA ASN A 139 -10.93 2.67 -8.69
C ASN A 139 -10.62 1.17 -8.71
N TRP A 140 -9.62 0.78 -9.50
CA TRP A 140 -9.24 -0.62 -9.63
C TRP A 140 -8.51 -1.15 -8.38
N SER A 141 -7.91 -0.25 -7.59
CA SER A 141 -7.32 -0.53 -6.26
C SER A 141 -7.51 0.64 -5.29
N VAL A 142 -7.50 0.39 -3.98
CA VAL A 142 -7.43 1.49 -3.00
C VAL A 142 -5.97 1.91 -2.86
N ASN A 143 -5.68 3.22 -2.88
CA ASN A 143 -4.31 3.72 -2.72
C ASN A 143 -4.28 5.13 -2.11
N GLY A 144 -3.13 5.53 -1.57
CA GLY A 144 -2.92 6.83 -0.94
C GLY A 144 -3.16 8.02 -1.89
N ARG A 145 -2.90 7.86 -3.20
CA ARG A 145 -3.12 8.91 -4.21
C ARG A 145 -4.60 9.22 -4.41
N SER A 146 -5.49 8.24 -4.31
CA SER A 146 -6.93 8.49 -4.35
C SER A 146 -7.42 9.11 -3.03
N VAL A 147 -6.84 8.70 -1.90
CA VAL A 147 -7.22 9.19 -0.56
C VAL A 147 -6.75 10.62 -0.30
N ILE A 148 -5.63 11.08 -0.86
CA ILE A 148 -5.13 12.46 -0.63
C ILE A 148 -6.16 13.52 -1.05
N LEU A 149 -7.02 13.21 -2.03
CA LEU A 149 -8.09 14.11 -2.47
C LEU A 149 -9.15 14.36 -1.39
N LEU A 150 -9.30 13.46 -0.42
CA LEU A 150 -10.25 13.56 0.70
C LEU A 150 -9.67 14.38 1.87
N ILE A 151 -8.34 14.49 1.96
CA ILE A 151 -7.64 15.12 3.08
C ILE A 151 -8.03 16.59 3.31
N PRO A 152 -8.13 17.46 2.27
CA PRO A 152 -8.53 18.85 2.47
C PRO A 152 -9.93 18.98 3.09
N ALA A 153 -10.91 18.21 2.59
CA ALA A 153 -12.28 18.22 3.11
C ALA A 153 -12.31 17.78 4.57
N VAL A 154 -11.58 16.72 4.93
CA VAL A 154 -11.45 16.27 6.32
C VAL A 154 -10.79 17.33 7.18
N GLY A 155 -9.73 17.98 6.70
CA GLY A 155 -9.07 19.08 7.41
C GLY A 155 -10.05 20.22 7.76
N ILE A 156 -10.87 20.64 6.80
CA ILE A 156 -11.90 21.67 7.01
C ILE A 156 -12.94 21.20 8.04
N LEU A 157 -13.41 19.95 7.95
CA LEU A 157 -14.38 19.40 8.89
C LEU A 157 -13.83 19.31 10.31
N LEU A 158 -12.58 18.89 10.47
CA LEU A 158 -11.92 18.84 11.77
C LEU A 158 -11.74 20.26 12.34
N ALA A 159 -11.30 21.22 11.53
CA ALA A 159 -11.17 22.62 11.95
C ALA A 159 -12.50 23.20 12.45
N ARG A 160 -13.59 23.03 11.69
CA ARG A 160 -14.96 23.46 12.08
C ARG A 160 -15.41 22.88 13.41
N ARG A 161 -14.97 21.65 13.74
CA ARG A 161 -15.30 21.00 15.02
C ARG A 161 -14.42 21.50 16.16
N LEU A 162 -13.15 21.81 15.89
CA LEU A 162 -12.23 22.38 16.86
C LEU A 162 -12.60 23.81 17.25
N ASP A 163 -13.04 24.65 16.31
CA ASP A 163 -13.46 26.03 16.59
C ASP A 163 -14.58 26.06 17.63
N LYS A 164 -15.60 25.20 17.47
CA LYS A 164 -16.72 25.06 18.42
C LYS A 164 -16.29 24.62 19.83
N LEU A 165 -15.13 23.98 19.97
CA LEU A 165 -14.58 23.53 21.25
C LEU A 165 -13.63 24.56 21.87
N SER A 166 -12.86 25.28 21.04
CA SER A 166 -11.92 26.32 21.47
C SER A 166 -12.61 27.42 22.26
N ASP A 167 -13.82 27.81 21.83
CA ASP A 167 -14.62 28.81 22.53
C ASP A 167 -15.08 28.39 23.92
N LYS A 168 -15.09 27.07 24.21
CA LYS A 168 -15.71 26.50 25.42
C LYS A 168 -14.72 25.95 26.43
N THR A 169 -13.48 25.67 26.02
CA THR A 169 -12.53 24.89 26.84
C THR A 169 -11.16 25.58 26.91
N PRO A 170 -10.85 26.28 28.01
CA PRO A 170 -9.54 26.90 28.22
C PRO A 170 -8.40 25.86 28.10
N GLY A 171 -7.33 26.21 27.38
CA GLY A 171 -6.14 25.36 27.23
C GLY A 171 -6.22 24.24 26.18
N ILE A 172 -7.33 24.11 25.44
CA ILE A 172 -7.47 23.10 24.37
C ILE A 172 -6.48 23.33 23.21
N GLN A 173 -6.05 24.56 22.96
CA GLN A 173 -5.05 24.90 21.95
C GLN A 173 -3.74 24.13 22.15
N ARG A 174 -3.26 23.97 23.39
CA ARG A 174 -2.05 23.18 23.68
C ARG A 174 -2.22 21.71 23.30
N LYS A 175 -3.41 21.15 23.56
CA LYS A 175 -3.74 19.76 23.17
C LYS A 175 -3.83 19.60 21.65
N ILE A 176 -4.36 20.61 20.96
CA ILE A 176 -4.40 20.64 19.49
C ILE A 176 -2.99 20.67 18.91
N VAL A 177 -2.15 21.58 19.40
CA VAL A 177 -0.74 21.69 18.97
C VAL A 177 -0.01 20.37 19.22
N LEU A 178 -0.20 19.74 20.38
CA LEU A 178 0.40 18.44 20.68
C LEU A 178 -0.09 17.35 19.71
N ALA A 179 -1.39 17.27 19.43
CA ALA A 179 -1.95 16.31 18.49
C ALA A 179 -1.39 16.52 17.06
N LEU A 180 -1.27 17.77 16.60
CA LEU A 180 -0.67 18.10 15.31
C LEU A 180 0.82 17.75 15.27
N ALA A 181 1.57 18.07 16.33
CA ALA A 181 2.99 17.76 16.43
C ALA A 181 3.22 16.25 16.39
N LEU A 182 2.46 15.47 17.14
CA LEU A 182 2.52 14.01 17.12
C LEU A 182 2.16 13.45 15.74
N SER A 183 1.10 13.95 15.12
CA SER A 183 0.74 13.56 13.74
C SER A 183 1.87 13.89 12.76
N GLY A 184 2.46 15.07 12.86
CA GLY A 184 3.55 15.52 11.99
C GLY A 184 4.81 14.66 12.13
N VAL A 185 5.19 14.32 13.37
CA VAL A 185 6.33 13.42 13.65
C VAL A 185 6.09 12.05 13.02
N VAL A 186 4.92 11.46 13.22
CA VAL A 186 4.61 10.15 12.63
C VAL A 186 4.54 10.22 11.10
N SER A 187 3.96 11.27 10.52
CA SER A 187 3.94 11.48 9.08
C SER A 187 5.36 11.56 8.49
N LEU A 188 6.24 12.37 9.08
CA LEU A 188 7.64 12.47 8.65
C LEU A 188 8.39 11.15 8.78
N TRP A 189 8.09 10.36 9.83
CA TRP A 189 8.69 9.05 10.01
C TRP A 189 8.26 8.06 8.92
N VAL A 190 6.96 8.01 8.60
CA VAL A 190 6.44 7.19 7.49
C VAL A 190 7.03 7.66 6.16
N THR A 191 7.12 8.98 5.92
CA THR A 191 7.76 9.54 4.71
C THR A 191 9.23 9.15 4.60
N LYS A 192 9.98 9.15 5.71
CA LYS A 192 11.38 8.71 5.73
C LYS A 192 11.50 7.23 5.36
N ALA A 193 10.60 6.38 5.89
CA ALA A 193 10.59 4.96 5.58
C ALA A 193 10.27 4.68 4.11
N ASP A 194 9.28 5.38 3.55
CA ASP A 194 8.95 5.29 2.12
C ASP A 194 10.12 5.75 1.24
N SER A 195 10.80 6.84 1.64
CA SER A 195 12.00 7.34 0.96
C SER A 195 13.16 6.34 1.01
N ASP A 196 13.35 5.65 2.14
CA ASP A 196 14.38 4.62 2.30
C ASP A 196 14.10 3.40 1.42
N TRP A 197 12.84 2.99 1.33
CA TRP A 197 12.41 1.93 0.41
C TRP A 197 12.58 2.34 -1.06
N ALA A 198 12.19 3.56 -1.44
CA ALA A 198 12.41 4.05 -2.80
C ALA A 198 13.90 4.11 -3.17
N ASN A 199 14.75 4.53 -2.22
CA ASN A 199 16.19 4.61 -2.41
C ASN A 199 16.87 3.23 -2.46
N SER A 200 16.27 2.17 -1.89
CA SER A 200 16.88 0.84 -1.95
C SER A 200 16.96 0.33 -3.39
N ALA A 201 15.99 0.67 -4.25
CA ALA A 201 16.04 0.32 -5.68
C ALA A 201 17.22 0.98 -6.40
N ARG A 202 17.52 2.24 -6.05
CA ARG A 202 18.69 2.95 -6.56
C ARG A 202 19.99 2.28 -6.11
N GLN A 203 20.12 2.05 -4.81
CA GLN A 203 21.30 1.39 -4.22
C GLN A 203 21.51 -0.01 -4.80
N ALA A 204 20.43 -0.78 -5.01
CA ALA A 204 20.50 -2.09 -5.63
C ALA A 204 21.08 -2.00 -7.03
N SER A 205 20.58 -1.07 -7.84
CA SER A 205 21.05 -0.88 -9.21
C SER A 205 22.54 -0.48 -9.24
N GLU A 206 22.98 0.43 -8.38
CA GLU A 206 24.39 0.85 -8.28
C GLU A 206 25.30 -0.33 -7.87
N ILE A 207 24.91 -1.14 -6.89
CA ILE A 207 25.68 -2.32 -6.46
C ILE A 207 25.72 -3.39 -7.55
N ILE A 208 24.57 -3.68 -8.18
CA ILE A 208 24.48 -4.65 -9.28
C ILE A 208 25.36 -4.22 -10.43
N GLN A 209 25.29 -2.95 -10.84
CA GLN A 209 26.13 -2.40 -11.90
C GLN A 209 27.60 -2.63 -11.57
N GLN A 210 28.07 -2.32 -10.36
CA GLN A 210 29.46 -2.55 -9.96
C GLN A 210 29.87 -4.03 -10.02
N GLN A 211 28.97 -4.93 -9.65
CA GLN A 211 29.20 -6.38 -9.70
C GLN A 211 29.24 -6.92 -11.13
N THR A 212 28.48 -6.33 -12.05
CA THR A 212 28.33 -6.80 -13.43
C THR A 212 29.11 -5.98 -14.46
N ASN A 213 29.72 -4.84 -14.10
CA ASN A 213 30.40 -3.95 -15.03
C ASN A 213 31.60 -4.59 -15.78
N LYS A 214 32.07 -5.73 -15.29
CA LYS A 214 33.17 -6.50 -15.91
C LYS A 214 32.66 -7.64 -16.82
N GLU A 215 31.35 -7.84 -16.87
CA GLU A 215 30.72 -8.89 -17.65
C GLU A 215 30.65 -8.49 -19.12
N ILE A 216 30.98 -9.44 -19.99
CA ILE A 216 30.84 -9.27 -21.44
C ILE A 216 29.36 -9.48 -21.85
N HIS A 217 28.61 -10.22 -21.04
CA HIS A 217 27.24 -10.60 -21.32
C HIS A 217 26.22 -9.54 -20.91
N PRO A 218 25.12 -9.37 -21.67
CA PRO A 218 24.01 -8.49 -21.31
C PRO A 218 23.44 -8.76 -19.91
N VAL A 219 23.03 -7.67 -19.24
CA VAL A 219 22.26 -7.73 -18.00
C VAL A 219 20.79 -7.47 -18.31
N TRP A 220 19.97 -8.44 -17.96
CA TRP A 220 18.52 -8.40 -18.02
C TRP A 220 17.94 -8.19 -16.61
N PHE A 221 16.76 -7.60 -16.53
CA PHE A 221 16.07 -7.44 -15.26
C PHE A 221 14.56 -7.61 -15.39
N GLU A 222 13.98 -8.17 -14.33
CA GLU A 222 12.56 -8.07 -14.03
C GLU A 222 12.29 -6.87 -13.13
N GLY A 223 11.07 -6.36 -13.20
CA GLY A 223 10.58 -5.34 -12.29
C GLY A 223 10.31 -3.97 -12.87
N HIS A 224 9.52 -3.21 -12.13
CA HIS A 224 8.98 -1.93 -12.56
C HIS A 224 9.34 -0.79 -11.58
N TRP A 225 8.73 0.37 -11.79
CA TRP A 225 8.91 1.59 -10.99
C TRP A 225 10.35 2.11 -11.00
N GLY A 226 10.84 2.65 -9.88
CA GLY A 226 12.15 3.28 -9.79
C GLY A 226 13.31 2.35 -10.15
N PHE A 227 13.20 1.04 -9.87
CA PHE A 227 14.24 0.08 -10.20
C PHE A 227 14.49 -0.01 -11.71
N GLN A 228 13.42 -0.04 -12.51
CA GLN A 228 13.50 -0.04 -13.97
C GLN A 228 14.26 1.19 -14.48
N TYR A 229 13.93 2.37 -13.96
CA TYR A 229 14.62 3.61 -14.35
C TYR A 229 16.14 3.54 -14.12
N TYR A 230 16.57 3.10 -12.93
CA TYR A 230 17.99 3.04 -12.61
C TYR A 230 18.73 1.95 -13.40
N MET A 231 18.12 0.78 -13.62
CA MET A 231 18.71 -0.29 -14.43
C MET A 231 18.90 0.13 -15.89
N GLN A 232 17.91 0.79 -16.49
CA GLN A 232 17.98 1.26 -17.88
C GLN A 232 19.00 2.39 -18.06
N LEU A 233 19.26 3.19 -17.03
CA LEU A 233 20.18 4.33 -17.10
C LEU A 233 21.62 3.93 -17.44
N TRP A 234 22.04 2.71 -17.08
CA TRP A 234 23.35 2.18 -17.45
C TRP A 234 23.30 1.06 -18.51
N GLY A 235 22.16 0.87 -19.16
CA GLY A 235 22.03 0.02 -20.34
C GLY A 235 21.54 -1.42 -20.10
N ALA A 236 21.11 -1.77 -18.87
CA ALA A 236 20.46 -3.05 -18.64
C ALA A 236 19.10 -3.12 -19.36
N ARG A 237 18.67 -4.32 -19.75
CA ARG A 237 17.50 -4.54 -20.60
C ARG A 237 16.33 -5.12 -19.80
N PRO A 238 15.11 -4.56 -19.90
CA PRO A 238 13.95 -5.17 -19.28
C PRO A 238 13.63 -6.49 -19.99
N VAL A 239 13.21 -7.50 -19.23
CA VAL A 239 12.67 -8.73 -19.80
C VAL A 239 11.29 -8.45 -20.40
N ASP A 240 11.18 -8.56 -21.71
CA ASP A 240 9.92 -8.78 -22.44
C ASP A 240 9.63 -10.28 -22.51
N PHE A 241 8.65 -10.74 -21.74
CA PHE A 241 8.32 -12.17 -21.63
C PHE A 241 7.84 -12.84 -22.93
N LEU A 242 7.44 -12.07 -23.95
CA LEU A 242 7.00 -12.60 -25.23
C LEU A 242 8.11 -12.61 -26.29
N ARG A 243 9.17 -11.83 -26.09
CA ARG A 243 10.15 -11.52 -27.14
C ARG A 243 11.61 -11.57 -26.70
N SER A 244 11.88 -11.69 -25.41
CA SER A 244 13.26 -11.73 -24.90
C SER A 244 13.84 -13.12 -25.06
N GLU A 245 14.92 -13.20 -25.83
CA GLU A 245 15.77 -14.36 -25.95
C GLU A 245 17.03 -14.10 -25.14
N THR A 246 17.13 -14.75 -23.97
CA THR A 246 18.33 -14.68 -23.14
C THR A 246 19.31 -15.77 -23.55
N SER A 247 20.60 -15.46 -23.48
CA SER A 247 21.66 -16.39 -23.87
C SER A 247 22.40 -16.96 -22.66
N GLU A 248 23.14 -18.04 -22.88
CA GLU A 248 24.09 -18.55 -21.89
C GLU A 248 25.09 -17.45 -21.49
N GLY A 249 25.35 -17.33 -20.19
CA GLY A 249 26.26 -16.33 -19.62
C GLY A 249 25.59 -14.99 -19.28
N ASP A 250 24.38 -14.72 -19.81
CA ASP A 250 23.59 -13.53 -19.47
C ASP A 250 23.26 -13.49 -17.97
N VAL A 251 23.12 -12.28 -17.45
CA VAL A 251 22.76 -12.05 -16.04
C VAL A 251 21.31 -11.58 -15.96
N LEU A 252 20.48 -12.30 -15.22
CA LEU A 252 19.10 -11.95 -14.93
C LEU A 252 18.96 -11.46 -13.48
N ILE A 253 18.41 -10.26 -13.31
CA ILE A 253 18.11 -9.68 -12.00
C ILE A 253 16.62 -9.78 -11.70
N VAL A 254 16.25 -10.40 -10.57
CA VAL A 254 14.85 -10.54 -10.15
C VAL A 254 14.64 -9.93 -8.77
N PRO A 255 13.90 -8.80 -8.64
CA PRO A 255 13.54 -8.25 -7.34
C PRO A 255 12.51 -9.14 -6.62
N GLY A 256 12.78 -9.51 -5.37
CA GLY A 256 11.93 -10.43 -4.60
C GLY A 256 10.59 -9.84 -4.11
N SER A 257 10.38 -8.53 -4.27
CA SER A 257 9.20 -7.79 -3.77
C SER A 257 8.28 -7.24 -4.87
N ASN A 258 8.49 -7.62 -6.14
CA ASN A 258 7.70 -7.10 -7.27
C ASN A 258 6.29 -7.71 -7.41
N ALA A 259 5.31 -6.91 -7.85
CA ALA A 259 3.91 -7.35 -8.08
C ALA A 259 3.77 -8.42 -9.16
N MET A 260 4.77 -8.54 -10.04
CA MET A 260 4.67 -9.30 -11.29
C MET A 260 6.00 -9.96 -11.65
N ALA A 261 6.78 -10.38 -10.65
CA ALA A 261 7.92 -11.24 -10.92
C ALA A 261 7.40 -12.61 -11.37
N TYR A 262 7.86 -13.11 -12.51
CA TYR A 262 7.61 -14.50 -12.88
C TYR A 262 8.39 -15.41 -11.91
N PRO A 263 8.02 -16.69 -11.77
CA PRO A 263 8.77 -17.62 -10.94
C PRO A 263 10.24 -17.61 -11.36
N LEU A 264 11.14 -17.64 -10.36
CA LEU A 264 12.57 -17.75 -10.64
C LEU A 264 12.82 -18.90 -11.62
N PRO A 265 13.71 -18.74 -12.62
CA PRO A 265 14.07 -19.82 -13.54
C PRO A 265 14.43 -21.09 -12.76
N SER A 266 14.00 -22.25 -13.26
CA SER A 266 14.37 -23.52 -12.63
C SER A 266 15.88 -23.70 -12.63
N SER A 267 16.40 -24.44 -11.64
CA SER A 267 17.85 -24.59 -11.41
C SER A 267 18.64 -25.07 -12.63
N GLN A 268 18.01 -25.81 -13.54
CA GLN A 268 18.61 -26.27 -14.80
C GLN A 268 18.98 -25.11 -15.76
N PHE A 269 18.37 -23.93 -15.62
CA PHE A 269 18.66 -22.74 -16.41
C PHE A 269 19.60 -21.76 -15.70
N VAL A 270 20.00 -22.04 -14.46
CA VAL A 270 20.80 -21.13 -13.62
C VAL A 270 22.17 -21.74 -13.35
N ALA A 271 23.22 -21.14 -13.88
CA ALA A 271 24.61 -21.54 -13.66
C ALA A 271 25.07 -21.17 -12.24
N SER A 272 24.67 -19.98 -11.78
CA SER A 272 24.97 -19.51 -10.43
C SER A 272 23.91 -18.52 -9.97
N SER A 273 23.65 -18.49 -8.66
CA SER A 273 22.76 -17.52 -8.05
C SER A 273 23.44 -16.77 -6.91
N GLY A 274 23.22 -15.46 -6.87
CA GLY A 274 23.56 -14.57 -5.79
C GLY A 274 22.32 -13.91 -5.22
N LEU A 275 22.38 -13.46 -3.98
CA LEU A 275 21.30 -12.72 -3.33
C LEU A 275 21.85 -11.42 -2.75
N LEU A 276 21.49 -10.30 -3.37
CA LEU A 276 21.75 -8.98 -2.82
C LEU A 276 20.65 -8.65 -1.80
N ARG A 277 21.06 -8.21 -0.62
CA ARG A 277 20.17 -7.82 0.48
C ARG A 277 20.43 -6.36 0.86
N ILE A 278 19.38 -5.54 0.82
CA ILE A 278 19.45 -4.14 1.27
C ILE A 278 18.58 -4.00 2.51
N LYS A 279 19.23 -3.78 3.66
CA LYS A 279 18.53 -3.60 4.93
C LYS A 279 17.97 -2.19 5.00
N LEU A 280 16.65 -2.09 5.18
CA LEU A 280 15.99 -0.81 5.44
C LEU A 280 16.23 -0.43 6.90
N ALA A 281 16.40 0.86 7.16
CA ALA A 281 16.71 1.37 8.49
C ALA A 281 15.46 1.52 9.37
N GLN A 282 14.32 1.87 8.77
CA GLN A 282 13.11 2.24 9.51
C GLN A 282 12.24 1.04 9.85
N PRO A 283 11.66 0.97 11.06
CA PRO A 283 10.70 -0.05 11.44
C PRO A 283 9.27 0.33 10.97
N VAL A 284 9.16 0.75 9.72
CA VAL A 284 7.91 1.13 9.06
C VAL A 284 7.98 0.63 7.62
N SER A 285 6.88 0.09 7.13
CA SER A 285 6.80 -0.47 5.78
C SER A 285 5.60 0.12 5.08
N THR A 286 5.80 0.69 3.89
CA THR A 286 4.73 1.27 3.06
C THR A 286 4.33 0.36 1.91
N MET A 287 5.23 -0.51 1.44
CA MET A 287 5.00 -1.45 0.35
C MET A 287 5.58 -2.84 0.67
N ARG A 288 4.88 -3.59 1.53
CA ARG A 288 5.23 -4.96 1.86
C ARG A 288 4.02 -5.86 2.03
N TRP A 289 3.81 -6.70 1.01
CA TRP A 289 2.68 -7.61 0.96
C TRP A 289 2.63 -8.63 2.09
N ARG A 290 3.79 -9.18 2.50
CA ARG A 290 3.87 -10.11 3.64
C ARG A 290 3.52 -9.49 5.00
N ARG A 291 3.40 -8.18 5.08
CA ARG A 291 3.03 -7.46 6.31
C ARG A 291 1.73 -6.68 6.18
N GLY A 292 1.11 -6.70 5.00
CA GLY A 292 -0.16 -6.03 4.74
C GLY A 292 -0.03 -4.53 4.50
N ALA A 293 1.16 -4.03 4.16
CA ALA A 293 1.38 -2.63 3.78
C ALA A 293 1.33 -2.45 2.26
N GLY A 294 0.50 -1.53 1.77
CA GLY A 294 0.30 -1.30 0.34
C GLY A 294 -0.09 0.15 0.00
N PHE A 295 0.68 1.14 0.44
CA PHE A 295 0.39 2.57 0.25
C PHE A 295 -0.05 2.92 -1.18
N TYR A 296 0.62 2.36 -2.17
CA TYR A 296 0.38 2.65 -3.59
C TYR A 296 -0.69 1.75 -4.23
N SER A 297 -1.08 0.64 -3.59
CA SER A 297 -2.13 -0.25 -4.08
C SER A 297 -2.54 -1.28 -3.02
N SER A 298 -3.85 -1.41 -2.78
CA SER A 298 -4.41 -2.40 -1.86
C SER A 298 -4.15 -3.85 -2.25
N PHE A 299 -3.76 -4.11 -3.51
CA PHE A 299 -3.25 -5.42 -3.94
C PHE A 299 -2.00 -5.87 -3.18
N TYR A 300 -1.29 -4.94 -2.53
CA TYR A 300 -0.15 -5.24 -1.67
C TYR A 300 -0.50 -5.18 -0.18
N GLY A 301 -1.66 -4.71 0.22
CA GLY A 301 -1.93 -4.59 1.65
C GLY A 301 -3.27 -3.97 2.01
N PHE A 302 -3.73 -4.31 3.20
CA PHE A 302 -4.94 -3.77 3.80
C PHE A 302 -4.70 -2.44 4.51
N LEU A 303 -3.44 -2.08 4.72
CA LEU A 303 -3.05 -0.84 5.37
C LEU A 303 -2.17 -0.02 4.43
N PRO A 304 -2.25 1.32 4.50
CA PRO A 304 -1.34 2.17 3.76
C PRO A 304 0.11 2.01 4.23
N PHE A 305 0.33 1.74 5.52
CA PHE A 305 1.64 1.46 6.09
C PHE A 305 1.50 0.62 7.37
N VAL A 306 2.58 -0.04 7.78
CA VAL A 306 2.64 -0.87 8.98
C VAL A 306 3.90 -0.57 9.78
N PHE A 307 3.74 -0.35 11.09
CA PHE A 307 4.86 -0.32 12.04
C PHE A 307 5.27 -1.75 12.40
N ALA A 308 6.49 -2.15 12.04
CA ALA A 308 7.05 -3.47 12.26
C ALA A 308 8.59 -3.44 12.12
N SER A 309 9.30 -4.46 12.59
CA SER A 309 10.77 -4.52 12.54
C SER A 309 11.35 -4.18 11.15
N PRO A 310 12.50 -3.50 11.03
CA PRO A 310 13.00 -3.05 9.74
C PRO A 310 13.15 -4.18 8.72
N GLU A 311 12.90 -3.86 7.45
CA GLU A 311 12.83 -4.85 6.38
C GLU A 311 14.18 -5.07 5.67
N THR A 312 14.19 -6.04 4.77
CA THR A 312 15.31 -6.27 3.87
C THR A 312 14.75 -6.51 2.48
N GLU A 313 15.10 -5.61 1.56
CA GLU A 313 14.85 -5.79 0.14
C GLU A 313 15.84 -6.80 -0.44
N GLN A 314 15.35 -7.62 -1.35
CA GLN A 314 16.06 -8.78 -1.88
C GLN A 314 16.07 -8.71 -3.40
N TYR A 315 17.25 -8.91 -3.98
CA TYR A 315 17.44 -8.97 -5.43
C TYR A 315 18.23 -10.23 -5.75
N TYR A 316 17.61 -11.14 -6.49
CA TYR A 316 18.28 -12.33 -7.00
C TYR A 316 19.12 -11.93 -8.20
N VAL A 317 20.39 -12.32 -8.19
CA VAL A 317 21.34 -12.13 -9.29
C VAL A 317 21.62 -13.50 -9.86
N LEU A 318 21.03 -13.81 -11.01
CA LEU A 318 21.10 -15.13 -11.61
C LEU A 318 21.98 -15.07 -12.86
N ARG A 319 22.94 -15.97 -12.97
CA ARG A 319 23.65 -16.21 -14.23
C ARG A 319 23.02 -17.38 -14.94
N LEU A 320 22.69 -17.20 -16.21
CA LEU A 320 21.99 -18.23 -16.98
C LEU A 320 22.98 -19.27 -17.54
N ALA A 321 22.67 -20.56 -17.33
CA ALA A 321 23.46 -21.70 -17.80
C ALA A 321 23.14 -22.12 -19.24
N SER A 322 22.01 -21.66 -19.76
CA SER A 322 21.55 -21.98 -21.10
C SER A 322 20.50 -20.96 -21.52
N HIS A 323 20.11 -21.02 -22.80
CA HIS A 323 19.06 -20.18 -23.35
C HIS A 323 17.76 -20.34 -22.53
N TRP A 324 17.31 -19.25 -21.90
CA TRP A 324 16.04 -19.21 -21.18
C TRP A 324 15.01 -18.41 -21.98
N ASN A 325 13.90 -19.05 -22.32
CA ASN A 325 12.75 -18.42 -22.92
C ASN A 325 11.64 -18.33 -21.88
N ALA A 326 11.34 -17.11 -21.45
CA ALA A 326 10.29 -16.82 -20.47
C ALA A 326 8.92 -17.40 -20.84
N HIS A 327 8.61 -17.55 -22.14
CA HIS A 327 7.33 -18.07 -22.62
C HIS A 327 7.14 -19.57 -22.30
N ILE A 328 8.22 -20.37 -22.28
CA ILE A 328 8.14 -21.83 -22.07
C ILE A 328 7.86 -22.17 -20.60
N THR A 329 8.31 -21.34 -19.66
CA THR A 329 8.12 -21.58 -18.23
C THR A 329 6.65 -21.40 -17.79
N ARG A 330 5.85 -20.62 -18.54
CA ARG A 330 4.42 -20.39 -18.26
C ARG A 330 3.54 -21.61 -18.53
N THR A 331 3.85 -22.40 -19.55
CA THR A 331 3.03 -23.56 -19.95
C THR A 331 3.36 -24.83 -19.17
N ALA A 332 4.53 -24.92 -18.54
CA ALA A 332 4.95 -26.08 -17.76
C ALA A 332 4.40 -26.13 -16.31
N GLN A 333 3.72 -25.07 -15.85
CA GLN A 333 3.22 -24.93 -14.47
C GLN A 333 1.71 -24.69 -14.37
N ASN A 334 0.98 -24.72 -15.49
CA ASN A 334 -0.49 -24.70 -15.51
C ASN A 334 -1.06 -26.11 -15.59
#